data_AF-A0A1M5U3S3-F1
#
_entry.id   AF-A0A1M5U3S3-F1
#
_cell.length_a   1.000
_cell.length_b   1.000
_cell.length_c   1.000
_cell.angle_alpha   90.00
_cell.angle_beta   90.00
_cell.angle_gamma   90.00
#
_symmetry.space_group_name_H-M   'P 1'
#
loop_
_entity.id
_entity.type
_entity.pdbx_description
1 polymer ?
#
loop_
_entity_poly.entity_id
_entity_poly.type
_entity_poly.pdbx_seq_one_letter_code
_entity_poly.pdbx_strand_id
1 'polypeptide(L)' 'MSKKEDIQNYISNLKNRLKDELPRISEEIRVYEEKLAEGKLNPNPTPGPQFNG' A
#
# COMPACT_ATOMS: atom_id res chain seq x y z
N MET A 1 -18.88 12.09 -24.09
CA MET A 1 -17.44 11.85 -23.86
C MET A 1 -17.00 10.73 -24.77
N SER A 2 -15.84 10.89 -25.42
CA SER A 2 -15.28 9.88 -26.31
C SER A 2 -14.63 8.77 -25.49
N LYS A 3 -14.76 7.51 -25.92
CA LYS A 3 -14.06 6.36 -25.29
C LYS A 3 -12.56 6.61 -25.13
N LYS A 4 -11.96 7.39 -26.03
CA LYS A 4 -10.54 7.77 -25.96
C LYS A 4 -10.24 8.68 -24.77
N GLU A 5 -11.11 9.65 -24.49
CA GLU A 5 -10.96 10.59 -23.37
C GLU A 5 -11.13 9.84 -22.04
N ASP A 6 -12.08 8.91 -21.97
CA ASP A 6 -12.31 8.10 -20.77
C ASP A 6 -11.09 7.23 -20.43
N ILE A 7 -10.47 6.60 -21.44
CA ILE A 7 -9.23 5.83 -21.27
C ILE A 7 -8.08 6.73 -20.80
N GLN A 8 -7.94 7.92 -21.39
CA GLN A 8 -6.90 8.86 -20.97
C GLN A 8 -7.09 9.34 -19.53
N ASN A 9 -8.32 9.62 -19.13
CA ASN A 9 -8.67 9.98 -17.76
C ASN A 9 -8.37 8.85 -16.78
N TYR A 10 -8.71 7.60 -17.15
CA TYR A 10 -8.41 6.42 -16.34
C TYR A 10 -6.89 6.25 -16.12
N ILE A 11 -6.09 6.34 -17.19
CA ILE A 11 -4.63 6.23 -17.10
C ILE A 11 -4.04 7.35 -16.23
N SER A 12 -4.54 8.59 -16.38
CA SER A 12 -4.09 9.73 -15.58
C SER A 12 -4.38 9.53 -14.09
N ASN A 13 -5.61 9.09 -13.77
CA ASN A 13 -6.02 8.80 -12.39
C ASN A 13 -5.19 7.68 -11.78
N LEU A 14 -4.91 6.61 -12.54
CA LEU A 14 -4.08 5.51 -12.09
C LEU A 14 -2.65 5.99 -11.79
N LYS A 15 -2.07 6.82 -12.66
CA LYS A 15 -0.74 7.38 -12.46
C LYS A 15 -0.65 8.23 -11.19
N ASN A 16 -1.66 9.05 -10.93
CA ASN A 16 -1.71 9.88 -9.73
C ASN A 16 -1.80 9.02 -8.47
N ARG A 17 -2.70 8.02 -8.46
CA ARG A 17 -2.81 7.08 -7.33
C ARG A 17 -1.51 6.36 -7.04
N LEU A 18 -0.83 5.85 -8.06
CA LEU A 18 0.45 5.16 -7.88
C LEU A 18 1.52 6.13 -7.35
N LYS A 19 1.55 7.37 -7.82
CA LYS A 19 2.51 8.38 -7.32
C LYS A 19 2.34 8.64 -5.83
N ASP A 20 1.11 8.61 -5.33
CA ASP A 20 0.79 8.87 -3.92
C ASP A 20 0.96 7.62 -3.05
N GLU A 21 0.57 6.44 -3.55
CA GLU A 21 0.61 5.18 -2.80
C GLU A 21 2.03 4.57 -2.73
N LEU A 22 2.83 4.67 -3.79
CA LEU A 22 4.15 4.01 -3.85
C LEU A 22 5.13 4.44 -2.76
N PRO A 23 5.32 5.75 -2.45
CA PRO A 23 6.23 6.16 -1.38
C PRO A 23 5.83 5.58 -0.01
N ARG A 24 4.53 5.54 0.27
CA ARG A 24 4.01 4.94 1.50
C ARG A 24 4.31 3.44 1.56
N ILE A 25 4.04 2.71 0.48
CA ILE A 25 4.31 1.27 0.40
C ILE A 25 5.81 1.00 0.58
N SER A 26 6.67 1.78 -0.07
CA SER A 26 8.14 1.65 0.09
C SER A 26 8.59 1.87 1.53
N GLU A 27 8.02 2.86 2.21
CA GLU A 27 8.34 3.12 3.62
C GLU A 27 7.87 1.99 4.54
N GLU A 28 6.66 1.45 4.30
CA GLU A 28 6.17 0.28 5.05
C GLU A 28 7.11 -0.92 4.87
N ILE A 29 7.54 -1.21 3.64
CA ILE A 29 8.52 -2.29 3.36
C ILE A 29 9.82 -2.05 4.13
N ARG A 30 10.39 -0.84 4.06
CA ARG A 30 11.63 -0.49 4.78
C ARG A 30 11.52 -0.76 6.27
N VAL A 31 10.42 -0.33 6.89
CA VAL A 31 10.17 -0.55 8.32
C VAL A 31 10.04 -2.04 8.65
N TYR A 32 9.39 -2.82 7.79
CA TYR A 32 9.30 -4.27 7.97
C TYR A 32 10.68 -4.94 7.89
N GLU A 33 11.50 -4.60 6.89
CA GLU A 33 12.84 -5.14 6.73
C GLU A 33 13.74 -4.80 7.93
N GLU A 34 13.67 -3.56 8.44
CA GLU A 34 14.40 -3.14 9.64
C GLU A 34 13.98 -3.95 10.87
N LYS A 35 12.67 -4.08 11.10
CA LYS A 35 12.16 -4.88 12.23
C LYS A 35 12.52 -6.36 12.10
N LEU A 36 12.59 -6.89 10.88
CA LEU A 36 13.03 -8.26 10.63
C LEU A 36 14.50 -8.42 11.00
N ALA A 37 15.37 -7.51 10.55
CA ALA A 37 16.79 -7.52 10.85
C ALA A 37 17.08 -7.38 12.35
N GLU A 38 16.27 -6.59 13.06
CA GLU A 38 16.35 -6.43 14.52
C GLU A 38 15.76 -7.62 15.31
N GLY A 39 15.17 -8.62 14.64
CA GLY A 39 14.50 -9.74 15.28
C GLY A 39 13.22 -9.36 16.04
N LYS A 40 12.64 -8.19 15.73
CA LYS A 40 11.44 -7.64 16.39
C LYS A 40 10.12 -8.05 15.72
N LEU A 41 10.16 -8.64 14.53
CA LEU A 41 8.96 -9.19 13.90
C LEU A 41 8.56 -10.49 14.61
N ASN A 42 7.34 -10.53 15.12
CA ASN A 42 6.72 -11.78 15.54
C ASN A 42 6.30 -12.56 14.29
N PRO A 43 6.89 -13.74 14.01
CA PRO A 43 6.54 -14.55 12.84
C PRO A 43 5.11 -15.11 12.90
N ASN A 44 4.49 -15.11 14.09
CA ASN A 44 3.12 -15.53 14.30
C ASN A 44 2.33 -14.41 15.01
N PRO A 45 1.95 -13.34 14.29
CA PRO A 45 1.28 -12.20 14.89
C PRO A 45 -0.07 -12.63 15.47
N THR A 46 -0.34 -12.29 16.73
CA THR A 46 -1.67 -12.45 17.31
C THR A 46 -2.62 -11.49 16.59
N PRO A 47 -3.71 -11.98 15.96
CA PRO A 47 -4.70 -11.09 15.37
C PRO A 47 -5.21 -10.10 16.41
N GLY A 48 -5.29 -8.82 16.05
CA GLY A 48 -5.87 -7.81 16.93
C GLY A 48 -7.33 -8.15 17.26
N PRO A 49 -7.91 -7.58 18.34
CA PRO A 49 -9.32 -7.75 18.65
C PRO A 49 -10.14 -7.39 17.42
N GLN A 50 -10.85 -8.37 16.86
CA GLN A 50 -11.84 -8.14 15.83
C GLN A 50 -12.97 -7.36 16.54
N PHE A 51 -13.14 -6.08 16.20
CA PHE A 51 -14.33 -5.34 16.63
C PHE A 51 -15.55 -5.95 15.92
N ASN A 52 -16.05 -7.06 16.45
CA ASN A 52 -17.35 -7.61 16.05
C ASN A 52 -18.43 -6.76 16.71
N GLY A 53 -19.11 -5.93 15.90
CA GLY A 53 -20.48 -5.50 16.16
C GLY A 53 -21.47 -6.62 15.85
#